data_AF-A0A3S4V5A1-F1
#
_entry.id   AF-A0A3S4V5A1-F1
#
_cell.length_a   1.000
_cell.length_b   1.000
_cell.length_c   1.000
_cell.angle_alpha   90.00
_cell.angle_beta   90.00
_cell.angle_gamma   90.00
#
_symmetry.space_group_name_H-M   'P 1'
#
loop_
_entity.id
_entity.type
_entity.pdbx_description
1 polymer ?
#
loop_
_entity_poly.entity_id
_entity_poly.type
_entity_poly.pdbx_seq_one_letter_code
_entity_poly.pdbx_strand_id
1 'polypeptide(L)'
;MHNNGRLIWIAALIVGLFAGFTISAVQYRFVNAKDPLVVTVEGELGSPVTVRTSGSASRGARDTIEVHKQGSGRAVSDGQVLARVTNFRITPGKDPLESGQSYIVGTAPEDIPSELTDYIQGRAEGSRVVGVEPEAGSALVRVVDILPTVITGEQAATSAGGGLPALSVTDAGIPVVSAGGGEVGTYAQVDLIEGTGAQIGPRDVVAVNYMLIAPDGTVKESTWDQASPTVLNVDEVFPGLRTGLVDSRVGTRMVLAVPAEQARGDSDVALVVDVLAKVTSEQ
;
A
#
# COMPACT_ATOMS: atom_id res chain seq x y z
N MET A 1 55.08 -42.52 29.31
CA MET A 1 55.14 -41.14 29.85
C MET A 1 53.87 -40.45 29.38
N HIS A 2 52.88 -40.34 30.27
CA HIS A 2 52.41 -39.06 30.86
C HIS A 2 51.82 -38.11 29.78
N ASN A 3 50.60 -37.57 29.87
CA ASN A 3 49.66 -37.47 30.98
C ASN A 3 48.27 -37.08 30.45
N ASN A 4 47.26 -37.38 31.26
CA ASN A 4 45.84 -37.06 31.10
C ASN A 4 45.55 -35.55 31.26
N GLY A 5 44.46 -35.08 30.66
CA GLY A 5 43.89 -33.76 30.94
C GLY A 5 42.50 -33.56 30.33
N ARG A 6 41.48 -34.17 30.94
CA ARG A 6 40.07 -33.80 30.75
C ARG A 6 39.84 -32.43 31.40
N LEU A 7 39.14 -31.52 30.71
CA LEU A 7 38.41 -30.44 31.36
C LEU A 7 37.09 -30.17 30.61
N ILE A 8 36.00 -30.40 31.33
CA ILE A 8 34.61 -30.08 31.00
C ILE A 8 34.41 -28.61 31.37
N TRP A 9 33.78 -27.81 30.49
CA TRP A 9 33.09 -26.58 30.89
C TRP A 9 31.76 -26.43 30.14
N ILE A 10 30.86 -25.78 30.87
CA ILE A 10 29.41 -25.78 30.77
C ILE A 10 28.90 -24.72 29.77
N ALA A 11 27.68 -24.97 29.30
CA ALA A 11 26.82 -24.21 28.39
C ALA A 11 26.85 -22.67 28.47
N ALA A 12 26.73 -22.04 27.30
CA ALA A 12 25.92 -20.84 27.08
C ALA A 12 25.35 -20.90 25.65
N LEU A 13 24.10 -21.36 25.55
CA LEU A 13 23.31 -21.35 24.33
C LEU A 13 22.67 -19.96 24.20
N ILE A 14 23.25 -19.09 23.39
CA ILE A 14 22.61 -17.82 23.00
C ILE A 14 21.89 -18.07 21.68
N VAL A 15 20.57 -18.23 21.77
CA VAL A 15 19.66 -18.14 20.63
C VAL A 15 19.56 -16.66 20.27
N GLY A 16 20.41 -16.22 19.34
CA GLY A 16 20.26 -14.92 18.68
C GLY A 16 19.23 -15.05 17.56
N LEU A 17 17.99 -14.69 17.86
CA LEU A 17 16.91 -14.53 16.89
C LEU A 17 17.20 -13.29 16.03
N PHE A 18 17.96 -13.44 14.94
CA PHE A 18 18.08 -12.37 13.94
C PHE A 18 16.88 -12.47 13.00
N ALA A 19 15.88 -11.62 13.23
CA ALA A 19 14.92 -11.24 12.20
C ALA A 19 15.71 -10.70 11.00
N GLY A 20 15.61 -11.40 9.87
CA GLY A 20 16.30 -11.03 8.64
C GLY A 20 15.73 -9.74 8.07
N PHE A 21 16.31 -8.60 8.44
CA PHE A 21 16.33 -7.45 7.56
C PHE A 21 17.40 -7.71 6.51
N THR A 22 17.00 -8.13 5.31
CA THR A 22 17.89 -8.08 4.16
C THR A 22 18.05 -6.62 3.76
N ILE A 23 19.11 -5.97 4.24
CA ILE A 23 19.60 -4.73 3.66
C ILE A 23 20.20 -5.11 2.31
N SER A 24 19.44 -4.94 1.24
CA SER A 24 19.94 -5.16 -0.11
C SER A 24 20.80 -3.95 -0.50
N ALA A 25 22.11 -4.04 -0.26
CA ALA A 25 23.08 -3.09 -0.78
C ALA A 25 23.65 -3.65 -2.10
N VAL A 26 23.05 -3.29 -3.23
CA VAL A 26 23.61 -3.60 -4.55
C VAL A 26 24.74 -2.61 -4.84
N GLN A 27 25.93 -3.13 -5.19
CA GLN A 27 27.12 -2.32 -5.42
C GLN A 27 27.17 -1.83 -6.88
N TYR A 28 27.18 -0.52 -7.09
CA TYR A 28 27.34 0.09 -8.41
C TYR A 28 28.80 0.27 -8.80
N ARG A 29 29.15 -0.12 -10.03
CA ARG A 29 30.39 0.29 -10.71
C ARG A 29 30.05 1.31 -11.81
N PHE A 30 30.13 2.59 -11.48
CA PHE A 30 30.17 3.66 -12.47
C PHE A 30 31.62 4.01 -12.78
N VAL A 31 31.99 3.91 -14.06
CA VAL A 31 33.31 4.34 -14.55
C VAL A 31 33.30 5.86 -14.62
N ASN A 32 34.12 6.51 -13.77
CA ASN A 32 34.49 7.94 -13.71
C ASN A 32 33.86 8.87 -12.64
N ALA A 33 33.19 8.34 -11.61
CA ALA A 33 33.09 9.04 -10.32
C ALA A 33 34.09 8.40 -9.34
N LYS A 34 34.83 9.17 -8.53
CA LYS A 34 35.65 8.56 -7.47
C LYS A 34 34.80 7.77 -6.46
N ASP A 35 33.55 8.20 -6.26
CA ASP A 35 32.51 7.52 -5.48
C ASP A 35 31.12 7.73 -6.15
N PRO A 36 30.46 6.68 -6.66
CA PRO A 36 29.13 6.82 -7.28
C PRO A 36 28.06 7.26 -6.26
N LEU A 37 27.02 7.96 -6.72
CA LEU A 37 25.87 8.28 -5.88
C LEU A 37 25.16 6.98 -5.49
N VAL A 38 25.11 6.70 -4.19
CA VAL A 38 24.32 5.60 -3.62
C VAL A 38 23.13 6.21 -2.89
N VAL A 39 21.95 5.64 -3.12
CA VAL A 39 20.69 6.06 -2.51
C VAL A 39 20.19 4.93 -1.63
N THR A 40 19.91 5.24 -0.37
CA THR A 40 19.22 4.33 0.57
C THR A 40 17.88 4.94 0.93
N VAL A 41 16.83 4.13 0.92
CA VAL A 41 15.48 4.56 1.28
C VAL A 41 15.00 3.77 2.50
N GLU A 42 14.68 4.49 3.57
CA GLU A 42 14.17 3.95 4.84
C GLU A 42 12.68 4.29 4.98
N GLY A 43 11.91 3.41 5.62
CA GLY A 43 10.48 3.57 5.87
C GLY A 43 9.65 2.43 5.27
N GLU A 44 8.48 2.18 5.87
CA GLU A 44 7.54 1.19 5.36
C GLU A 44 6.92 1.60 4.02
N LEU A 45 6.39 0.64 3.27
CA LEU A 45 5.69 0.93 2.01
C LEU A 45 4.45 1.78 2.29
N GLY A 46 4.25 2.81 1.47
CA GLY A 46 3.09 3.72 1.61
C GLY A 46 3.16 4.66 2.81
N SER A 47 4.22 4.58 3.64
CA SER A 47 4.48 5.49 4.75
C SER A 47 5.54 6.53 4.37
N PRO A 48 5.62 7.70 5.04
CA PRO A 48 6.70 8.65 4.83
C PRO A 48 8.08 7.98 4.81
N VAL A 49 8.89 8.29 3.80
CA VAL A 49 10.21 7.68 3.59
C VAL A 49 11.31 8.69 3.87
N THR A 50 12.45 8.20 4.33
CA THR A 50 13.68 9.00 4.45
C THR A 50 14.67 8.52 3.41
N VAL A 51 15.21 9.46 2.63
CA VAL A 51 16.30 9.19 1.68
C VAL A 51 17.62 9.57 2.33
N ARG A 52 18.61 8.67 2.22
CA ARG A 52 20.01 8.92 2.56
C ARG A 52 20.86 8.75 1.31
N THR A 53 21.91 9.55 1.19
CA THR A 53 22.81 9.49 0.05
C THR A 53 24.26 9.41 0.50
N SER A 54 25.09 8.78 -0.32
CA SER A 54 26.55 8.86 -0.24
C SER A 54 27.15 8.98 -1.64
N GLY A 55 28.38 9.48 -1.74
CA GLY A 55 29.00 9.77 -3.05
C GLY A 55 28.42 11.01 -3.73
N SER A 56 28.59 11.11 -5.06
CA SER A 56 28.11 12.28 -5.82
C SER A 56 27.62 11.90 -7.22
N ALA A 57 26.51 12.50 -7.64
CA ALA A 57 26.04 12.40 -9.02
C ALA A 57 27.05 13.10 -9.94
N SER A 58 27.76 12.31 -10.75
CA SER A 58 28.72 12.86 -11.69
C SER A 58 28.00 13.48 -12.88
N ARG A 59 28.54 14.59 -13.38
CA ARG A 59 28.06 15.22 -14.63
C ARG A 59 28.13 14.21 -15.77
N GLY A 60 26.99 13.93 -16.41
CA GLY A 60 26.88 12.97 -17.53
C GLY A 60 26.58 11.53 -17.11
N ALA A 61 26.26 11.28 -15.83
CA ALA A 61 25.67 10.01 -15.41
C ALA A 61 24.30 9.80 -16.09
N ARG A 62 23.96 8.54 -16.35
CA ARG A 62 22.67 8.14 -16.93
C ARG A 62 21.64 7.95 -15.84
N ASP A 63 20.38 8.07 -16.21
CA ASP A 63 19.26 7.73 -15.34
C ASP A 63 19.33 6.25 -14.97
N THR A 64 19.00 5.93 -13.72
CA THR A 64 18.82 4.55 -13.26
C THR A 64 17.43 4.35 -12.68
N ILE A 65 16.91 3.12 -12.80
CA ILE A 65 15.66 2.68 -12.18
C ILE A 65 15.91 1.30 -11.59
N GLU A 66 15.71 1.17 -10.28
CA GLU A 66 16.15 0.02 -9.52
C GLU A 66 15.10 -0.44 -8.54
N VAL A 67 14.97 -1.75 -8.36
CA VAL A 67 14.09 -2.31 -7.34
C VAL A 67 14.85 -2.39 -6.02
N HIS A 68 14.52 -1.49 -5.10
CA HIS A 68 15.07 -1.51 -3.75
C HIS A 68 14.36 -2.53 -2.85
N LYS A 69 13.07 -2.80 -3.13
CA LYS A 69 12.28 -3.85 -2.47
C LYS A 69 11.43 -4.56 -3.50
N GLN A 70 11.57 -5.88 -3.61
CA GLN A 70 10.74 -6.70 -4.49
C GLN A 70 9.45 -7.08 -3.76
N GLY A 71 8.31 -6.70 -4.33
CA GLY A 71 6.99 -7.12 -3.88
C GLY A 71 6.67 -8.54 -4.30
N SER A 72 5.70 -9.12 -3.63
CA SER A 72 5.17 -10.47 -3.91
C SER A 72 3.68 -10.47 -4.26
N GLY A 73 3.07 -9.28 -4.37
CA GLY A 73 1.67 -9.16 -4.78
C GLY A 73 1.49 -9.34 -6.28
N ARG A 74 0.30 -9.00 -6.77
CA ARG A 74 -0.05 -9.09 -8.18
C ARG A 74 0.91 -8.24 -9.03
N ALA A 75 1.26 -8.71 -10.22
CA ALA A 75 1.97 -7.89 -11.18
C ALA A 75 1.04 -6.82 -11.76
N VAL A 76 1.41 -5.55 -11.65
CA VAL A 76 0.69 -4.43 -12.27
C VAL A 76 0.89 -4.54 -13.78
N SER A 77 -0.12 -5.04 -14.48
CA SER A 77 -0.09 -5.25 -15.93
C SER A 77 -1.34 -4.61 -16.53
N ASP A 78 -2.44 -5.35 -16.47
CA ASP A 78 -3.78 -4.86 -16.77
C ASP A 78 -4.61 -4.85 -15.48
N GLY A 79 -5.48 -3.84 -15.32
CA GLY A 79 -6.38 -3.69 -14.17
C GLY A 79 -5.85 -2.70 -13.13
N GLN A 80 -6.32 -2.79 -11.88
CA GLN A 80 -6.10 -1.75 -10.87
C GLN A 80 -4.62 -1.35 -10.69
N VAL A 81 -4.35 -0.09 -10.38
CA VAL A 81 -3.04 0.38 -9.95
C VAL A 81 -3.19 1.34 -8.78
N LEU A 82 -2.33 1.17 -7.78
CA LEU A 82 -2.15 2.10 -6.68
C LEU A 82 -0.65 2.27 -6.43
N ALA A 83 -0.15 3.49 -6.59
CA ALA A 83 1.24 3.79 -6.30
C ALA A 83 1.39 5.14 -5.60
N ARG A 84 2.34 5.22 -4.68
CA ARG A 84 2.80 6.48 -4.08
C ARG A 84 4.13 6.86 -4.67
N VAL A 85 4.25 8.09 -5.14
CA VAL A 85 5.46 8.64 -5.74
C VAL A 85 5.97 9.75 -4.84
N THR A 86 7.23 9.69 -4.44
CA THR A 86 7.88 10.73 -3.63
C THR A 86 9.19 11.14 -4.27
N ASN A 87 9.33 12.43 -4.52
CA ASN A 87 10.49 13.00 -5.19
C ASN A 87 11.40 13.68 -4.16
N PHE A 88 12.70 13.49 -4.32
CA PHE A 88 13.72 14.11 -3.49
C PHE A 88 14.76 14.81 -4.36
N ARG A 89 15.10 16.06 -4.02
CA ARG A 89 16.25 16.75 -4.60
C ARG A 89 17.48 16.48 -3.77
N ILE A 90 18.51 15.96 -4.42
CA ILE A 90 19.84 15.74 -3.84
C ILE A 90 20.75 16.86 -4.28
N THR A 91 21.33 17.60 -3.32
CA THR A 91 22.33 18.64 -3.59
C THR A 91 23.61 18.30 -2.84
N PRO A 92 24.80 18.32 -3.48
CA PRO A 92 26.05 18.02 -2.80
C PRO A 92 26.25 18.85 -1.53
N GLY A 93 26.60 18.17 -0.44
CA GLY A 93 26.83 18.79 0.87
C GLY A 93 25.57 19.23 1.62
N LYS A 94 24.38 18.86 1.14
CA LYS A 94 23.10 19.08 1.83
C LYS A 94 22.37 17.77 2.04
N ASP A 95 21.48 17.76 3.03
CA ASP A 95 20.56 16.65 3.22
C ASP A 95 19.57 16.55 2.05
N PRO A 96 19.13 15.34 1.68
CA PRO A 96 18.05 15.15 0.71
C PRO A 96 16.79 15.92 1.10
N LEU A 97 16.20 16.64 0.14
CA LEU A 97 15.01 17.45 0.34
C LEU A 97 13.82 16.83 -0.41
N GLU A 98 12.75 16.44 0.29
CA GLU A 98 11.49 16.07 -0.36
C GLU A 98 10.97 17.26 -1.18
N SER A 99 10.74 17.04 -2.48
CA SER A 99 10.38 18.07 -3.44
C SER A 99 9.00 17.86 -4.07
N GLY A 100 8.25 16.88 -3.58
CA GLY A 100 6.85 16.66 -3.95
C GLY A 100 6.42 15.21 -3.81
N GLN A 101 5.11 15.03 -3.63
CA GLN A 101 4.47 13.74 -3.45
C GLN A 101 3.19 13.63 -4.28
N SER A 102 2.95 12.48 -4.88
CA SER A 102 1.71 12.20 -5.61
C SER A 102 1.30 10.74 -5.49
N TYR A 103 0.06 10.45 -5.88
CA TYR A 103 -0.48 9.10 -5.93
C TYR A 103 -1.03 8.83 -7.32
N ILE A 104 -0.82 7.61 -7.79
CA ILE A 104 -1.47 7.05 -8.98
C ILE A 104 -2.55 6.10 -8.46
N VAL A 105 -3.81 6.38 -8.80
CA VAL A 105 -4.97 5.55 -8.45
C VAL A 105 -5.78 5.41 -9.72
N GLY A 106 -5.94 4.19 -10.23
CA GLY A 106 -6.58 4.03 -11.53
C GLY A 106 -6.50 2.61 -12.09
N THR A 107 -6.55 2.54 -13.42
CA THR A 107 -6.41 1.33 -14.23
C THR A 107 -5.09 1.35 -14.99
N ALA A 108 -4.25 0.35 -14.80
CA ALA A 108 -3.07 0.11 -15.62
C ALA A 108 -3.46 -0.58 -16.96
N PRO A 109 -2.77 -0.25 -18.06
CA PRO A 109 -1.69 0.75 -18.14
C PRO A 109 -2.18 2.19 -18.35
N GLU A 110 -3.49 2.39 -18.54
CA GLU A 110 -4.11 3.63 -19.04
C GLU A 110 -3.83 4.86 -18.16
N ASP A 111 -3.94 4.72 -16.84
CA ASP A 111 -3.77 5.79 -15.87
C ASP A 111 -2.32 5.92 -15.35
N ILE A 112 -1.38 5.13 -15.87
CA ILE A 112 0.05 5.26 -15.51
C ILE A 112 0.67 6.36 -16.38
N PRO A 113 1.19 7.46 -15.78
CA PRO A 113 1.91 8.48 -16.55
C PRO A 113 3.11 7.87 -17.28
N SER A 114 3.39 8.36 -18.49
CA SER A 114 4.43 7.81 -19.36
C SER A 114 5.81 7.72 -18.68
N GLU A 115 6.16 8.73 -17.88
CA GLU A 115 7.41 8.82 -17.13
C GLU A 115 7.50 7.83 -15.96
N LEU A 116 6.38 7.23 -15.55
CA LEU A 116 6.31 6.22 -14.48
C LEU A 116 6.15 4.80 -15.02
N THR A 117 6.04 4.61 -16.34
CA THR A 117 5.79 3.29 -16.94
C THR A 117 6.90 2.29 -16.55
N ASP A 118 8.16 2.67 -16.66
CA ASP A 118 9.31 1.81 -16.33
C ASP A 118 9.44 1.52 -14.82
N TYR A 119 8.80 2.34 -13.98
CA TYR A 119 8.76 2.16 -12.53
C TYR A 119 7.66 1.18 -12.12
N ILE A 120 6.53 1.16 -12.82
CA ILE A 120 5.30 0.50 -12.35
C ILE A 120 4.93 -0.71 -13.21
N GLN A 121 4.96 -0.58 -14.54
CA GLN A 121 4.44 -1.60 -15.44
C GLN A 121 5.23 -2.91 -15.32
N GLY A 122 4.50 -4.01 -15.16
CA GLY A 122 5.01 -5.36 -14.96
C GLY A 122 5.59 -5.65 -13.57
N ARG A 123 5.64 -4.66 -12.66
CA ARG A 123 6.19 -4.86 -11.31
C ARG A 123 5.13 -5.43 -10.36
N ALA A 124 5.58 -6.20 -9.39
CA ALA A 124 4.71 -6.73 -8.35
C ALA A 124 4.28 -5.63 -7.37
N GLU A 125 3.01 -5.64 -6.97
CA GLU A 125 2.53 -4.91 -5.80
C GLU A 125 3.36 -5.27 -4.56
N GLY A 126 3.59 -4.27 -3.70
CA GLY A 126 4.52 -4.34 -2.58
C GLY A 126 5.98 -4.07 -2.95
N SER A 127 6.26 -3.62 -4.19
CA SER A 127 7.61 -3.23 -4.60
C SER A 127 7.90 -1.77 -4.26
N ARG A 128 9.16 -1.47 -3.93
CA ARG A 128 9.72 -0.12 -3.94
C ARG A 128 10.73 -0.02 -5.08
N VAL A 129 10.46 0.87 -6.01
CA VAL A 129 11.33 1.18 -7.15
C VAL A 129 11.90 2.58 -6.97
N VAL A 130 13.21 2.73 -7.13
CA VAL A 130 13.91 4.00 -6.95
C VAL A 130 14.61 4.36 -8.24
N GLY A 131 14.35 5.57 -8.70
CA GLY A 131 15.03 6.15 -9.84
C GLY A 131 15.94 7.28 -9.42
N VAL A 132 17.05 7.42 -10.13
CA VAL A 132 18.00 8.51 -9.95
C VAL A 132 18.20 9.17 -11.29
N GLU A 133 17.85 10.44 -11.39
CA GLU A 133 17.96 11.28 -12.58
C GLU A 133 18.99 12.38 -12.28
N PRO A 134 20.25 12.24 -12.76
CA PRO A 134 21.30 13.22 -12.53
C PRO A 134 21.04 14.54 -13.26
N GLU A 135 21.25 15.66 -12.56
CA GLU A 135 21.13 17.01 -13.10
C GLU A 135 22.44 17.79 -12.96
N ALA A 136 22.52 18.98 -13.56
CA ALA A 136 23.70 19.82 -13.44
C ALA A 136 23.83 20.39 -12.01
N GLY A 137 24.57 19.69 -11.14
CA GLY A 137 24.83 20.11 -9.76
C GLY A 137 23.82 19.59 -8.74
N SER A 138 22.88 18.75 -9.16
CA SER A 138 21.86 18.09 -8.33
C SER A 138 21.54 16.69 -8.88
N ALA A 139 20.67 15.96 -8.20
CA ALA A 139 19.96 14.83 -8.78
C ALA A 139 18.52 14.82 -8.27
N LEU A 140 17.59 14.35 -9.09
CA LEU A 140 16.25 13.97 -8.66
C LEU A 140 16.27 12.48 -8.30
N VAL A 141 15.84 12.16 -7.09
CA VAL A 141 15.60 10.78 -6.65
C VAL A 141 14.09 10.60 -6.57
N ARG A 142 13.57 9.65 -7.34
CA ARG A 142 12.15 9.30 -7.33
C ARG A 142 11.97 7.97 -6.64
N VAL A 143 11.17 7.94 -5.58
CA VAL A 143 10.78 6.72 -4.87
C VAL A 143 9.35 6.39 -5.24
N VAL A 144 9.12 5.22 -5.83
CA VAL A 144 7.81 4.71 -6.22
C VAL A 144 7.50 3.47 -5.38
N ASP A 145 6.52 3.62 -4.47
CA ASP A 145 5.93 2.51 -3.73
C ASP A 145 4.71 2.01 -4.48
N ILE A 146 4.79 0.79 -5.00
CA ILE A 146 3.65 0.13 -5.64
C ILE A 146 2.87 -0.57 -4.53
N LEU A 147 1.67 -0.08 -4.24
CA LEU A 147 0.88 -0.52 -3.11
C LEU A 147 -0.09 -1.62 -3.53
N PRO A 148 -0.45 -2.54 -2.61
CA PRO A 148 -1.45 -3.56 -2.89
C PRO A 148 -2.81 -2.94 -3.24
N THR A 149 -3.48 -3.50 -4.26
CA THR A 149 -4.89 -3.16 -4.55
C THR A 149 -5.86 -4.23 -4.04
N VAL A 150 -5.33 -5.33 -3.49
CA VAL A 150 -6.09 -6.39 -2.84
C VAL A 150 -5.57 -6.57 -1.42
N ILE A 151 -6.49 -6.57 -0.45
CA ILE A 151 -6.17 -6.91 0.93
C ILE A 151 -6.12 -8.43 1.07
N THR A 152 -4.98 -8.93 1.52
CA THR A 152 -4.76 -10.35 1.80
C THR A 152 -4.71 -10.59 3.31
N GLY A 153 -5.31 -11.67 3.79
CA GLY A 153 -5.28 -12.04 5.20
C GLY A 153 -6.31 -13.11 5.52
N GLU A 154 -6.30 -13.59 6.76
CA GLU A 154 -7.38 -14.42 7.27
C GLU A 154 -8.65 -13.56 7.40
N GLN A 155 -9.67 -13.88 6.61
CA GLN A 155 -10.94 -13.17 6.64
C GLN A 155 -11.89 -13.84 7.64
N ALA A 156 -12.44 -13.06 8.57
CA ALA A 156 -13.51 -13.53 9.45
C ALA A 156 -14.74 -13.94 8.63
N ALA A 157 -15.41 -15.01 9.05
CA ALA A 157 -16.63 -15.47 8.40
C ALA A 157 -17.78 -14.47 8.60
N THR A 158 -18.62 -14.29 7.57
CA THR A 158 -19.87 -13.53 7.70
C THR A 158 -21.06 -14.42 7.41
N SER A 159 -22.17 -14.16 8.12
CA SER A 159 -23.46 -14.81 7.92
C SER A 159 -24.48 -13.79 7.47
N ALA A 160 -25.28 -14.15 6.46
CA ALA A 160 -26.36 -13.30 5.99
C ALA A 160 -27.38 -13.03 7.10
N GLY A 161 -27.71 -11.76 7.32
CA GLY A 161 -28.77 -11.33 8.23
C GLY A 161 -28.47 -9.99 8.91
N GLY A 162 -29.53 -9.34 9.39
CA GLY A 162 -29.42 -8.03 10.05
C GLY A 162 -28.81 -6.94 9.14
N GLY A 163 -29.00 -7.06 7.82
CA GLY A 163 -28.43 -6.16 6.83
C GLY A 163 -27.02 -6.52 6.36
N LEU A 164 -26.31 -7.43 7.05
CA LEU A 164 -24.98 -7.86 6.65
C LEU A 164 -25.05 -9.01 5.64
N PRO A 165 -24.39 -8.91 4.48
CA PRO A 165 -24.32 -9.99 3.50
C PRO A 165 -23.38 -11.11 3.96
N ALA A 166 -23.64 -12.32 3.46
CA ALA A 166 -22.65 -13.40 3.52
C ALA A 166 -21.60 -13.18 2.43
N LEU A 167 -20.32 -13.31 2.78
CA LEU A 167 -19.19 -13.03 1.89
C LEU A 167 -18.27 -14.25 1.79
N SER A 168 -17.78 -14.50 0.59
CA SER A 168 -16.63 -15.36 0.32
C SER A 168 -15.52 -14.53 -0.32
N VAL A 169 -14.38 -15.16 -0.64
CA VAL A 169 -13.24 -14.52 -1.30
C VAL A 169 -12.80 -15.41 -2.45
N THR A 170 -12.47 -14.81 -3.59
CA THR A 170 -11.85 -15.53 -4.71
C THR A 170 -10.40 -15.92 -4.40
N ASP A 171 -9.80 -16.78 -5.23
CA ASP A 171 -8.36 -17.08 -5.13
C ASP A 171 -7.49 -15.83 -5.29
N ALA A 172 -8.00 -14.80 -5.95
CA ALA A 172 -7.34 -13.51 -6.13
C ALA A 172 -7.55 -12.55 -4.96
N GLY A 173 -8.22 -12.96 -3.86
CA GLY A 173 -8.43 -12.13 -2.68
C GLY A 173 -9.60 -11.14 -2.79
N ILE A 174 -10.40 -11.20 -3.86
CA ILE A 174 -11.54 -10.29 -4.10
C ILE A 174 -12.76 -10.80 -3.34
N PRO A 175 -13.48 -9.97 -2.55
CA PRO A 175 -14.66 -10.40 -1.84
C PRO A 175 -15.81 -10.68 -2.82
N VAL A 176 -16.68 -11.63 -2.51
CA VAL A 176 -17.85 -11.98 -3.34
C VAL A 176 -19.07 -12.15 -2.45
N VAL A 177 -20.19 -11.56 -2.86
CA VAL A 177 -21.47 -11.73 -2.17
C VAL A 177 -22.01 -13.14 -2.44
N SER A 178 -22.17 -13.92 -1.39
CA SER A 178 -22.76 -15.26 -1.46
C SER A 178 -24.24 -15.29 -1.07
N ALA A 179 -24.69 -14.32 -0.26
CA ALA A 179 -26.11 -14.10 0.04
C ALA A 179 -26.37 -12.66 0.53
N GLY A 180 -27.55 -12.12 0.22
CA GLY A 180 -28.00 -10.81 0.71
C GLY A 180 -28.26 -10.76 2.20
N GLY A 181 -28.12 -9.58 2.80
CA GLY A 181 -28.26 -9.36 4.23
C GLY A 181 -29.70 -9.10 4.72
N GLY A 182 -30.64 -8.85 3.81
CA GLY A 182 -32.00 -8.44 4.13
C GLY A 182 -32.09 -7.00 4.64
N GLU A 183 -33.18 -6.68 5.34
CA GLU A 183 -33.45 -5.34 5.87
C GLU A 183 -32.39 -4.91 6.91
N VAL A 184 -32.02 -3.63 6.89
CA VAL A 184 -31.08 -3.04 7.84
C VAL A 184 -31.86 -2.35 8.95
N GLY A 185 -32.07 -3.04 10.07
CA GLY A 185 -32.76 -2.44 11.22
C GLY A 185 -31.95 -1.34 11.92
N THR A 186 -30.63 -1.51 12.01
CA THR A 186 -29.70 -0.53 12.60
C THR A 186 -28.36 -0.64 11.90
N TYR A 187 -27.55 0.43 12.00
CA TYR A 187 -26.15 0.37 11.56
C TYR A 187 -25.41 -0.79 12.23
N ALA A 188 -24.66 -1.53 11.44
CA ALA A 188 -23.74 -2.57 11.91
C ALA A 188 -22.46 -2.55 11.09
N GLN A 189 -21.35 -2.90 11.73
CA GLN A 189 -20.03 -2.98 11.11
C GLN A 189 -19.29 -4.20 11.64
N VAL A 190 -18.58 -4.88 10.75
CA VAL A 190 -17.63 -5.93 11.09
C VAL A 190 -16.35 -5.73 10.29
N ASP A 191 -15.22 -5.66 10.97
CA ASP A 191 -13.91 -5.72 10.34
C ASP A 191 -13.59 -7.20 10.08
N LEU A 192 -13.55 -7.56 8.81
CA LEU A 192 -13.31 -8.92 8.34
C LEU A 192 -11.83 -9.25 8.28
N ILE A 193 -11.01 -8.25 7.98
CA ILE A 193 -9.55 -8.30 8.06
C ILE A 193 -9.13 -7.03 8.79
N GLU A 194 -8.33 -7.17 9.83
CA GLU A 194 -7.79 -6.04 10.58
C GLU A 194 -6.58 -5.43 9.85
N GLY A 195 -6.65 -4.14 9.54
CA GLY A 195 -5.54 -3.39 8.98
C GLY A 195 -4.48 -3.04 10.02
N THR A 196 -3.23 -3.02 9.60
CA THR A 196 -2.09 -2.68 10.47
C THR A 196 -1.42 -1.36 10.10
N GLY A 197 -1.92 -0.70 9.05
CA GLY A 197 -1.37 0.55 8.56
C GLY A 197 -1.81 1.80 9.33
N ALA A 198 -1.64 2.94 8.68
CA ALA A 198 -2.01 4.24 9.23
C ALA A 198 -3.51 4.28 9.58
N GLN A 199 -3.83 4.87 10.73
CA GLN A 199 -5.21 5.10 11.15
C GLN A 199 -5.83 6.23 10.33
N ILE A 200 -7.09 6.05 9.96
CA ILE A 200 -7.86 7.00 9.17
C ILE A 200 -8.54 8.02 10.08
N GLY A 201 -8.27 9.29 9.82
CA GLY A 201 -8.87 10.43 10.48
C GLY A 201 -10.11 10.97 9.73
N PRO A 202 -10.91 11.84 10.40
CA PRO A 202 -12.20 12.29 9.89
C PRO A 202 -12.16 13.28 8.71
N ARG A 203 -10.96 13.66 8.26
CA ARG A 203 -10.68 14.57 7.13
C ARG A 203 -9.63 14.02 6.18
N ASP A 204 -9.30 12.75 6.35
CA ASP A 204 -8.34 12.12 5.48
C ASP A 204 -8.96 11.82 4.12
N VAL A 205 -8.11 11.78 3.11
CA VAL A 205 -8.45 11.28 1.79
C VAL A 205 -7.90 9.85 1.71
N VAL A 206 -8.71 8.91 1.24
CA VAL A 206 -8.38 7.48 1.21
C VAL A 206 -8.58 6.90 -0.17
N ALA A 207 -7.68 6.01 -0.58
CA ALA A 207 -7.91 5.12 -1.71
C ALA A 207 -8.56 3.83 -1.17
N VAL A 208 -9.68 3.44 -1.77
CA VAL A 208 -10.44 2.25 -1.36
C VAL A 208 -10.86 1.42 -2.56
N ASN A 209 -11.02 0.13 -2.34
CA ASN A 209 -11.97 -0.66 -3.12
C ASN A 209 -13.26 -0.82 -2.33
N TYR A 210 -14.40 -0.79 -3.02
CA TYR A 210 -15.68 -1.11 -2.41
C TYR A 210 -16.66 -1.80 -3.35
N MET A 211 -17.66 -2.44 -2.71
CA MET A 211 -18.91 -2.91 -3.32
C MET A 211 -20.08 -2.26 -2.61
N LEU A 212 -21.07 -1.79 -3.38
CA LEU A 212 -22.37 -1.38 -2.88
C LEU A 212 -23.37 -2.49 -3.16
N ILE A 213 -24.05 -2.97 -2.12
CA ILE A 213 -24.86 -4.19 -2.15
C ILE A 213 -26.27 -3.84 -1.68
N ALA A 214 -27.28 -4.24 -2.47
CA ALA A 214 -28.68 -4.12 -2.08
C ALA A 214 -29.07 -5.21 -1.05
N PRO A 215 -30.18 -5.04 -0.32
CA PRO A 215 -30.64 -6.01 0.68
C PRO A 215 -30.75 -7.46 0.19
N ASP A 216 -31.12 -7.65 -1.07
CA ASP A 216 -31.26 -8.97 -1.71
C ASP A 216 -29.92 -9.61 -2.12
N GLY A 217 -28.80 -8.90 -1.93
CA GLY A 217 -27.45 -9.34 -2.31
C GLY A 217 -27.02 -8.89 -3.70
N THR A 218 -27.86 -8.17 -4.44
CA THR A 218 -27.49 -7.62 -5.74
C THR A 218 -26.40 -6.58 -5.58
N VAL A 219 -25.23 -6.81 -6.18
CA VAL A 219 -24.17 -5.80 -6.30
C VAL A 219 -24.62 -4.71 -7.27
N LYS A 220 -24.67 -3.47 -6.80
CA LYS A 220 -25.05 -2.28 -7.57
C LYS A 220 -23.86 -1.56 -8.15
N GLU A 221 -22.74 -1.58 -7.43
CA GLU A 221 -21.49 -0.94 -7.82
C GLU A 221 -20.32 -1.73 -7.25
N SER A 222 -19.23 -1.82 -8.00
CA SER A 222 -18.01 -2.53 -7.61
C SER A 222 -16.79 -1.92 -8.29
N THR A 223 -15.86 -1.41 -7.49
CA THR A 223 -14.54 -0.94 -7.96
C THR A 223 -13.69 -2.04 -8.60
N TRP A 224 -13.91 -3.29 -8.18
CA TRP A 224 -13.27 -4.46 -8.79
C TRP A 224 -13.77 -4.71 -10.21
N ASP A 225 -15.07 -4.51 -10.47
CA ASP A 225 -15.65 -4.65 -11.82
C ASP A 225 -15.26 -3.48 -12.73
N GLN A 226 -15.05 -2.29 -12.15
CA GLN A 226 -14.56 -1.10 -12.84
C GLN A 226 -13.04 -1.16 -13.09
N ALA A 227 -12.35 -2.14 -12.52
CA ALA A 227 -10.89 -2.30 -12.59
C ALA A 227 -10.08 -1.08 -12.12
N SER A 228 -10.66 -0.24 -11.25
CA SER A 228 -10.02 0.95 -10.69
C SER A 228 -10.43 1.16 -9.22
N PRO A 229 -9.49 1.38 -8.29
CA PRO A 229 -9.83 1.85 -6.95
C PRO A 229 -10.38 3.28 -7.01
N THR A 230 -11.16 3.67 -6.01
CA THR A 230 -11.66 5.05 -5.93
C THR A 230 -10.94 5.83 -4.83
N VAL A 231 -10.88 7.15 -5.00
CA VAL A 231 -10.45 8.09 -3.96
C VAL A 231 -11.68 8.69 -3.30
N LEU A 232 -11.72 8.68 -1.97
CA LEU A 232 -12.80 9.25 -1.18
C LEU A 232 -12.25 10.28 -0.19
N ASN A 233 -12.91 11.42 -0.07
CA ASN A 233 -12.72 12.32 1.05
C ASN A 233 -13.66 11.92 2.20
N VAL A 234 -13.11 11.55 3.35
CA VAL A 234 -13.86 10.98 4.49
C VAL A 234 -14.92 11.94 5.04
N ASP A 235 -14.76 13.25 4.89
CA ASP A 235 -15.79 14.21 5.34
C ASP A 235 -16.89 14.50 4.31
N GLU A 236 -16.76 14.00 3.08
CA GLU A 236 -17.73 14.17 1.99
C GLU A 236 -18.57 12.90 1.71
N VAL A 237 -18.19 11.75 2.27
CA VAL A 237 -18.99 10.52 2.16
C VAL A 237 -20.21 10.55 3.06
N PHE A 238 -21.20 9.71 2.76
CA PHE A 238 -22.42 9.62 3.57
C PHE A 238 -22.14 9.11 5.00
N PRO A 239 -23.00 9.45 5.99
CA PRO A 239 -22.72 9.23 7.41
C PRO A 239 -22.33 7.80 7.81
N GLY A 240 -23.00 6.79 7.25
CA GLY A 240 -22.71 5.39 7.54
C GLY A 240 -21.30 4.97 7.12
N LEU A 241 -20.88 5.33 5.90
CA LEU A 241 -19.51 5.04 5.43
C LEU A 241 -18.46 5.83 6.20
N ARG A 242 -18.75 7.10 6.51
CA ARG A 242 -17.86 7.92 7.36
C ARG A 242 -17.62 7.26 8.72
N THR A 243 -18.69 6.77 9.34
CA THR A 243 -18.62 6.09 10.64
C THR A 243 -17.73 4.85 10.58
N GLY A 244 -17.82 4.07 9.49
CA GLY A 244 -16.97 2.89 9.32
C GLY A 244 -15.51 3.20 9.00
N LEU A 245 -15.24 4.27 8.26
CA LEU A 245 -13.88 4.65 7.87
C LEU A 245 -13.08 5.28 9.01
N VAL A 246 -13.70 6.13 9.84
CA VAL A 246 -13.00 6.81 10.93
C VAL A 246 -12.47 5.79 11.93
N ASP A 247 -11.22 5.96 12.37
CA ASP A 247 -10.49 5.08 13.28
C ASP A 247 -10.16 3.68 12.76
N SER A 248 -10.66 3.30 11.57
CA SER A 248 -10.15 2.14 10.83
C SER A 248 -8.69 2.35 10.39
N ARG A 249 -8.03 1.28 9.96
CA ARG A 249 -6.63 1.32 9.51
C ARG A 249 -6.51 0.94 8.05
N VAL A 250 -5.50 1.49 7.39
CA VAL A 250 -5.06 0.98 6.08
C VAL A 250 -4.76 -0.52 6.19
N GLY A 251 -5.28 -1.28 5.23
CA GLY A 251 -5.27 -2.74 5.22
C GLY A 251 -6.51 -3.38 5.85
N THR A 252 -7.48 -2.60 6.34
CA THR A 252 -8.76 -3.13 6.83
C THR A 252 -9.67 -3.49 5.66
N ARG A 253 -10.25 -4.71 5.70
CA ARG A 253 -11.48 -5.05 4.97
C ARG A 253 -12.63 -5.02 5.95
N MET A 254 -13.62 -4.19 5.72
CA MET A 254 -14.83 -4.08 6.55
C MET A 254 -16.09 -4.37 5.75
N VAL A 255 -17.12 -4.83 6.44
CA VAL A 255 -18.48 -4.90 5.92
C VAL A 255 -19.41 -4.06 6.79
N LEU A 256 -20.25 -3.26 6.15
CA LEU A 256 -21.19 -2.33 6.77
C LEU A 256 -22.61 -2.70 6.37
N ALA A 257 -23.54 -2.62 7.31
CA ALA A 257 -24.98 -2.53 7.06
C ALA A 257 -25.41 -1.11 7.44
N VAL A 258 -25.95 -0.36 6.49
CA VAL A 258 -26.27 1.07 6.64
C VAL A 258 -27.75 1.31 6.34
N PRO A 259 -28.54 1.76 7.33
CA PRO A 259 -29.95 2.08 7.11
C PRO A 259 -30.09 3.31 6.20
N ALA A 260 -31.23 3.42 5.50
CA ALA A 260 -31.48 4.48 4.52
C ALA A 260 -31.13 5.91 5.02
N GLU A 261 -31.47 6.23 6.28
CA GLU A 261 -31.23 7.52 6.93
C GLU A 261 -29.73 7.88 7.04
N GLN A 262 -28.85 6.89 7.12
CA GLN A 262 -27.40 7.07 7.22
C GLN A 262 -26.68 6.83 5.88
N ALA A 263 -27.40 6.31 4.88
CA ALA A 263 -26.94 6.14 3.52
C ALA A 263 -27.21 7.40 2.70
N ARG A 264 -27.85 7.28 1.53
CA ARG A 264 -28.26 8.42 0.68
C ARG A 264 -29.74 8.79 0.82
N GLY A 265 -30.46 8.22 1.80
CA GLY A 265 -31.86 8.50 2.08
C GLY A 265 -32.88 7.63 1.32
N ASP A 266 -32.46 6.93 0.27
CA ASP A 266 -33.40 6.22 -0.62
C ASP A 266 -33.67 4.76 -0.21
N SER A 267 -32.66 4.06 0.29
CA SER A 267 -32.74 2.64 0.62
C SER A 267 -31.62 2.21 1.57
N ASP A 268 -31.87 1.11 2.28
CA ASP A 268 -30.87 0.37 3.03
C ASP A 268 -29.81 -0.20 2.09
N VAL A 269 -28.55 -0.16 2.52
CA VAL A 269 -27.43 -0.68 1.74
C VAL A 269 -26.45 -1.43 2.64
N ALA A 270 -25.79 -2.40 2.05
CA ALA A 270 -24.55 -2.94 2.61
C ALA A 270 -23.35 -2.49 1.79
N LEU A 271 -22.20 -2.35 2.45
CA LEU A 271 -20.92 -2.09 1.78
C LEU A 271 -19.89 -3.11 2.21
N VAL A 272 -19.06 -3.53 1.27
CA VAL A 272 -17.73 -4.10 1.57
C VAL A 272 -16.71 -3.06 1.17
N VAL A 273 -15.77 -2.75 2.06
CA VAL A 273 -14.77 -1.70 1.83
C VAL A 273 -13.39 -2.21 2.22
N ASP A 274 -12.45 -2.14 1.28
CA ASP A 274 -11.02 -2.35 1.48
C ASP A 274 -10.35 -0.98 1.56
N VAL A 275 -9.75 -0.65 2.71
CA VAL A 275 -9.00 0.61 2.90
C VAL A 275 -7.56 0.39 2.42
N LEU A 276 -7.24 0.84 1.21
CA LEU A 276 -5.98 0.49 0.55
C LEU A 276 -4.82 1.43 0.92
N ALA A 277 -5.10 2.73 1.01
CA ALA A 277 -4.10 3.72 1.40
C ALA A 277 -4.75 5.00 1.93
N LYS A 278 -4.00 5.70 2.78
CA LYS A 278 -4.23 7.11 3.06
C LYS A 278 -3.50 7.92 1.97
N VAL A 279 -4.27 8.65 1.17
CA VAL A 279 -3.77 9.52 0.11
C VAL A 279 -3.60 10.90 0.71
N THR A 280 -2.37 11.37 0.83
CA THR A 280 -2.12 12.73 1.30
C THR A 280 -2.11 13.65 0.09
N SER A 281 -3.03 14.62 0.03
CA SER A 281 -2.88 15.76 -0.88
C SER A 281 -1.94 16.77 -0.24
N GLU A 282 -0.88 17.19 -0.93
CA GLU A 282 -0.21 18.44 -0.56
C GLU A 282 -1.21 19.60 -0.75
N GLN A 283 -1.32 20.46 0.26
CA GLN A 283 -1.99 21.77 0.14
C GLN A 283 -1.00 22.80 -0.37
#